data_AF-A0A2N7PQE1-F1
#
_entry.id   AF-A0A2N7PQE1-F1
#
_cell.length_a   1.000
_cell.length_b   1.000
_cell.length_c   1.000
_cell.angle_alpha   90.00
_cell.angle_beta   90.00
_cell.angle_gamma   90.00
#
_symmetry.space_group_name_H-M   'P 1'
#
loop_
_entity.id
_entity.type
_entity.pdbx_description
1 polymer ?
#
loop_
_entity_poly.entity_id
_entity_poly.type
_entity_poly.pdbx_seq_one_letter_code
_entity_poly.pdbx_strand_id
1 'polypeptide(L)'
;MFNPKMETLPREEIEKLQLQRLRKTLQFLKNSRSKLKEKYRDISPEDIKSLDDLKFLPFTTKDELRDCYPFGHIAVDISQYARMHMSSGTTGTPVINVMTKNDISQWGEIMARCLSCATLTPEDRLQIMPSFGLFNGGFGFHYGAETLGCFIVPAGPGRSLMQLKLIKDLGVTAIG
;
A
#
# COMPACT_ATOMS: atom_id res chain seq x y z
N MET A 1 14.92 -8.64 -10.13
CA MET A 1 13.51 -8.80 -10.54
C MET A 1 12.90 -9.81 -9.58
N PHE A 2 11.87 -9.40 -8.85
CA PHE A 2 11.35 -10.16 -7.72
C PHE A 2 10.19 -11.07 -8.11
N ASN A 3 9.30 -10.59 -8.98
CA ASN A 3 8.17 -11.34 -9.52
C ASN A 3 8.20 -11.33 -11.06
N PRO A 4 9.11 -12.10 -11.70
CA PRO A 4 9.29 -12.06 -13.15
C PRO A 4 8.00 -12.29 -13.92
N LYS A 5 7.16 -13.23 -13.46
CA LYS A 5 5.87 -13.56 -14.10
C LYS A 5 4.95 -12.36 -14.26
N MET A 6 4.92 -11.47 -13.25
CA MET A 6 4.06 -10.27 -13.28
C MET A 6 4.80 -9.06 -13.87
N GLU A 7 6.12 -8.99 -13.68
CA GLU A 7 6.95 -7.85 -14.07
C GLU A 7 7.29 -7.83 -15.57
N THR A 8 7.17 -8.97 -16.26
CA THR A 8 7.43 -9.10 -17.70
C THR A 8 6.18 -9.38 -18.53
N LEU A 9 4.98 -9.18 -17.96
CA LEU A 9 3.73 -9.35 -18.71
C LEU A 9 3.72 -8.45 -19.96
N PRO A 10 3.29 -8.96 -21.13
CA PRO A 10 3.03 -8.13 -22.31
C PRO A 10 1.99 -7.05 -21.99
N ARG A 11 2.06 -5.90 -22.68
CA ARG A 11 1.16 -4.75 -22.46
C ARG A 11 -0.32 -5.17 -22.51
N GLU A 12 -0.70 -5.96 -23.49
CA GLU A 12 -2.07 -6.45 -23.67
C GLU A 12 -2.57 -7.26 -22.46
N GLU A 13 -1.74 -8.14 -21.90
CA GLU A 13 -2.08 -8.93 -20.72
C GLU A 13 -2.15 -8.08 -19.44
N ILE A 14 -1.30 -7.03 -19.34
CA ILE A 14 -1.41 -6.04 -18.26
C ILE A 14 -2.76 -5.32 -18.33
N GLU A 15 -3.17 -4.85 -19.50
CA GLU A 15 -4.42 -4.10 -19.68
C GLU A 15 -5.65 -4.97 -19.39
N LYS A 16 -5.63 -6.22 -19.85
CA LYS A 16 -6.67 -7.21 -19.54
C LYS A 16 -6.78 -7.48 -18.04
N LEU A 17 -5.65 -7.66 -17.36
CA LEU A 17 -5.61 -7.85 -15.91
C LEU A 17 -6.10 -6.60 -15.15
N GLN A 18 -5.70 -5.41 -15.58
CA GLN A 18 -6.14 -4.14 -15.00
C GLN A 18 -7.65 -3.97 -15.14
N LEU A 19 -8.20 -4.20 -16.33
CA LEU A 19 -9.64 -4.11 -16.59
C LEU A 19 -10.42 -5.11 -15.72
N GLN A 20 -9.97 -6.36 -15.63
CA GLN A 20 -10.58 -7.38 -14.78
C GLN A 20 -10.57 -6.96 -13.30
N ARG A 21 -9.43 -6.47 -12.80
CA ARG A 21 -9.31 -6.03 -11.40
C ARG A 21 -10.12 -4.78 -11.10
N LEU A 22 -10.19 -3.83 -12.04
CA LEU A 22 -11.02 -2.63 -11.91
C LEU A 22 -12.49 -2.97 -11.73
N ARG A 23 -13.04 -3.83 -12.61
CA ARG A 23 -14.43 -4.31 -12.49
C ARG A 23 -14.68 -5.03 -11.17
N LYS A 24 -13.74 -5.89 -10.75
CA LYS A 24 -13.82 -6.58 -9.45
C LYS A 24 -13.83 -5.60 -8.28
N THR A 25 -13.02 -4.56 -8.31
CA THR A 25 -12.98 -3.51 -7.28
C THR A 25 -14.29 -2.73 -7.21
N LEU A 26 -14.86 -2.35 -8.36
CA LEU A 26 -16.17 -1.69 -8.41
C LEU A 26 -17.28 -2.59 -7.85
N GLN A 27 -17.33 -3.84 -8.27
CA GLN A 27 -18.30 -4.81 -7.77
C GLN A 27 -18.18 -5.00 -6.25
N PHE A 28 -16.94 -5.09 -5.76
CA PHE A 28 -16.64 -5.19 -4.33
C PHE A 28 -17.14 -3.96 -3.56
N LEU A 29 -16.85 -2.75 -4.06
CA LEU A 29 -17.31 -1.50 -3.45
C LEU A 29 -18.84 -1.44 -3.36
N LYS A 30 -19.57 -1.78 -4.44
CA LYS A 30 -21.04 -1.75 -4.46
C LYS A 30 -21.66 -2.70 -3.43
N ASN A 31 -21.05 -3.85 -3.21
CA ASN A 31 -21.51 -4.85 -2.24
C ASN A 31 -21.00 -4.61 -0.81
N SER A 32 -20.18 -3.57 -0.61
CA SER A 32 -19.55 -3.29 0.68
C SER A 32 -20.43 -2.45 1.62
N ARG A 33 -19.94 -2.25 2.84
CA ARG A 33 -20.51 -1.32 3.82
C ARG A 33 -19.99 0.12 3.70
N SER A 34 -19.07 0.38 2.76
CA SER A 34 -18.48 1.71 2.59
C SER A 34 -19.54 2.73 2.16
N LYS A 35 -19.60 3.87 2.84
CA LYS A 35 -20.46 5.01 2.47
C LYS A 35 -20.12 5.58 1.09
N LEU A 36 -18.87 5.40 0.63
CA LEU A 36 -18.44 5.87 -0.69
C LEU A 36 -19.17 5.16 -1.83
N LYS A 37 -19.79 3.99 -1.60
CA LYS A 37 -20.52 3.26 -2.65
C LYS A 37 -21.68 4.07 -3.23
N GLU A 38 -22.29 4.96 -2.45
CA GLU A 38 -23.40 5.82 -2.91
C GLU A 38 -22.98 6.71 -4.08
N LYS A 39 -21.72 7.13 -4.13
CA LYS A 39 -21.15 7.92 -5.24
C LYS A 39 -21.08 7.13 -6.55
N TYR A 40 -21.09 5.81 -6.48
CA TYR A 40 -20.99 4.88 -7.60
C TYR A 40 -22.31 4.13 -7.87
N ARG A 41 -23.42 4.58 -7.29
CA ARG A 41 -24.73 3.90 -7.37
C ARG A 41 -25.18 3.65 -8.82
N ASP A 42 -25.01 4.65 -9.68
CA ASP A 42 -25.48 4.64 -11.07
C ASP A 42 -24.43 4.09 -12.06
N ILE A 43 -23.29 3.61 -11.56
CA ILE A 43 -22.21 3.02 -12.37
C ILE A 43 -22.16 1.52 -12.15
N SER A 44 -22.37 0.71 -13.18
CA SER A 44 -22.20 -0.74 -13.11
C SER A 44 -20.78 -1.15 -13.51
N PRO A 45 -20.20 -2.22 -12.91
CA PRO A 45 -18.92 -2.76 -13.38
C PRO A 45 -18.93 -3.13 -14.87
N GLU A 46 -20.08 -3.52 -15.40
CA GLU A 46 -20.29 -3.86 -16.80
C GLU A 46 -20.18 -2.64 -17.73
N ASP A 47 -20.37 -1.42 -17.23
CA ASP A 47 -20.26 -0.19 -18.02
C ASP A 47 -18.81 0.11 -18.40
N ILE A 48 -17.85 -0.40 -17.63
CA ILE A 48 -16.42 -0.25 -17.88
C ILE A 48 -15.98 -1.27 -18.93
N LYS A 49 -15.99 -0.91 -20.22
CA LYS A 49 -15.63 -1.80 -21.34
C LYS A 49 -14.14 -1.80 -21.63
N SER A 50 -13.45 -0.71 -21.31
CA SER A 50 -12.03 -0.48 -21.54
C SER A 50 -11.40 0.32 -20.38
N LEU A 51 -10.08 0.47 -20.37
CA LEU A 51 -9.41 1.35 -19.40
C LEU A 51 -9.72 2.83 -19.63
N ASP A 52 -10.08 3.23 -20.85
CA ASP A 52 -10.46 4.62 -21.17
C ASP A 52 -11.76 5.06 -20.48
N ASP A 53 -12.58 4.11 -20.03
CA ASP A 53 -13.83 4.38 -19.31
C ASP A 53 -13.59 4.85 -17.86
N LEU A 54 -12.34 4.80 -17.37
CA LEU A 54 -11.95 5.37 -16.07
C LEU A 54 -12.34 6.85 -15.95
N LYS A 55 -12.38 7.60 -17.06
CA LYS A 55 -12.78 9.02 -17.09
C LYS A 55 -14.24 9.26 -16.68
N PHE A 56 -15.09 8.22 -16.71
CA PHE A 56 -16.49 8.30 -16.27
C PHE A 56 -16.65 8.00 -14.78
N LEU A 57 -15.60 7.48 -14.11
CA LEU A 57 -15.62 7.27 -12.67
C LEU A 57 -15.40 8.60 -11.95
N PRO A 58 -16.17 8.89 -10.90
CA PRO A 58 -16.02 10.13 -10.17
C PRO A 58 -14.80 10.06 -9.24
N PHE A 59 -14.10 11.18 -9.06
CA PHE A 59 -12.93 11.25 -8.17
C PHE A 59 -13.31 11.15 -6.69
N THR A 60 -12.52 10.47 -5.87
CA THR A 60 -12.65 10.55 -4.41
C THR A 60 -11.68 11.60 -3.85
N THR A 61 -12.21 12.57 -3.11
CA THR A 61 -11.43 13.66 -2.52
C THR A 61 -10.98 13.35 -1.09
N LYS A 62 -10.02 14.14 -0.59
CA LYS A 62 -9.55 14.01 0.80
C LYS A 62 -10.66 14.34 1.81
N ASP A 63 -11.51 15.31 1.51
CA ASP A 63 -12.58 15.75 2.42
C ASP A 63 -13.67 14.69 2.56
N GLU A 64 -14.05 14.01 1.47
CA GLU A 64 -14.98 12.87 1.53
C GLU A 64 -14.45 11.73 2.43
N LEU A 65 -13.14 11.50 2.44
CA LEU A 65 -12.52 10.53 3.34
C LEU A 65 -12.53 11.00 4.81
N ARG A 66 -12.44 12.30 5.06
CA ARG A 66 -12.55 12.89 6.41
C ARG A 66 -13.97 12.82 6.94
N ASP A 67 -14.97 13.07 6.11
CA ASP A 67 -16.40 12.94 6.44
C ASP A 67 -16.79 11.49 6.78
N CYS A 68 -16.00 10.55 6.28
CA CYS A 68 -16.11 9.13 6.60
C CYS A 68 -15.38 8.71 7.89
N TYR A 69 -14.79 9.62 8.67
CA TYR A 69 -14.12 9.24 9.91
C TYR A 69 -15.10 8.57 10.92
N PRO A 70 -14.67 7.55 11.69
CA PRO A 70 -13.39 6.85 11.58
C PRO A 70 -13.37 5.74 10.52
N PHE A 71 -14.50 5.09 10.25
CA PHE A 71 -14.55 3.84 9.47
C PHE A 71 -15.56 3.84 8.32
N GLY A 72 -16.21 4.97 8.05
CA GLY A 72 -17.29 5.09 7.07
C GLY A 72 -16.90 4.73 5.64
N HIS A 73 -15.62 4.84 5.26
CA HIS A 73 -15.16 4.48 3.92
C HIS A 73 -14.62 3.03 3.84
N ILE A 74 -14.54 2.31 4.97
CA ILE A 74 -13.98 0.96 5.01
C ILE A 74 -14.99 -0.05 4.45
N ALA A 75 -14.53 -0.86 3.50
CA ALA A 75 -15.38 -1.78 2.74
C ALA A 75 -15.55 -3.18 3.36
N VAL A 76 -14.65 -3.59 4.26
CA VAL A 76 -14.67 -4.92 4.91
C VAL A 76 -15.22 -4.88 6.32
N ASP A 77 -15.67 -6.02 6.82
CA ASP A 77 -16.13 -6.16 8.21
C ASP A 77 -14.99 -6.08 9.23
N ILE A 78 -15.35 -5.73 10.48
CA ILE A 78 -14.38 -5.55 11.57
C ILE A 78 -13.57 -6.83 11.85
N SER A 79 -14.15 -8.01 11.60
CA SER A 79 -13.46 -9.30 11.73
C SER A 79 -12.28 -9.47 10.78
N GLN A 80 -12.22 -8.69 9.70
CA GLN A 80 -11.14 -8.70 8.71
C GLN A 80 -10.06 -7.67 8.99
N TYR A 81 -10.24 -6.82 10.01
CA TYR A 81 -9.30 -5.76 10.35
C TYR A 81 -8.02 -6.37 10.91
N ALA A 82 -6.88 -6.10 10.27
CA ALA A 82 -5.58 -6.58 10.72
C ALA A 82 -4.66 -5.46 11.19
N ARG A 83 -4.72 -4.28 10.56
CA ARG A 83 -3.93 -3.11 10.93
C ARG A 83 -4.64 -1.81 10.54
N MET A 84 -4.28 -0.73 11.21
CA MET A 84 -4.58 0.62 10.73
C MET A 84 -3.33 1.49 10.63
N HIS A 85 -3.35 2.41 9.67
CA HIS A 85 -2.48 3.58 9.59
C HIS A 85 -3.33 4.84 9.51
N MET A 86 -2.73 6.01 9.75
CA MET A 86 -3.43 7.27 9.54
C MET A 86 -2.54 8.35 8.94
N SER A 87 -3.15 9.25 8.19
CA SER A 87 -2.48 10.46 7.74
C SER A 87 -2.14 11.38 8.91
N SER A 88 -1.08 12.19 8.78
CA SER A 88 -0.54 13.09 9.82
C SER A 88 -1.51 14.13 10.40
N GLY A 89 -2.71 14.30 9.85
CA GLY A 89 -3.78 15.11 10.45
C GLY A 89 -3.47 16.61 10.56
N THR A 90 -2.51 17.12 9.78
CA THR A 90 -2.02 18.52 9.89
C THR A 90 -3.07 19.59 9.62
N THR A 91 -4.21 19.22 9.05
CA THR A 91 -5.30 20.10 8.58
C THR A 91 -6.65 19.75 9.24
N GLY A 92 -6.67 18.94 10.30
CA GLY A 92 -7.89 18.52 11.00
C GLY A 92 -8.06 17.01 11.10
N THR A 93 -9.28 16.50 10.87
CA THR A 93 -9.62 15.07 11.00
C THR A 93 -8.70 14.19 10.15
N PRO A 94 -8.01 13.21 10.75
CA PRO A 94 -7.16 12.29 10.00
C PRO A 94 -8.01 11.30 9.19
N VAL A 95 -7.43 10.75 8.13
CA VAL A 95 -8.01 9.60 7.43
C VAL A 95 -7.38 8.33 7.98
N ILE A 96 -8.23 7.41 8.43
CA ILE A 96 -7.83 6.07 8.88
C ILE A 96 -7.81 5.14 7.68
N ASN A 97 -6.71 4.42 7.48
CA ASN A 97 -6.62 3.35 6.48
C ASN A 97 -6.58 2.01 7.22
N VAL A 98 -7.64 1.22 7.11
CA VAL A 98 -7.67 -0.16 7.62
C VAL A 98 -7.16 -1.11 6.54
N MET A 99 -6.35 -2.08 6.95
CA MET A 99 -5.79 -3.11 6.09
C MET A 99 -6.19 -4.49 6.61
N THR A 100 -6.56 -5.37 5.69
CA THR A 100 -6.70 -6.81 5.92
C THR A 100 -5.33 -7.50 5.91
N LYS A 101 -5.28 -8.77 6.32
CA LYS A 101 -4.06 -9.59 6.19
C LYS A 101 -3.58 -9.69 4.74
N ASN A 102 -4.52 -9.77 3.78
CA ASN A 102 -4.20 -9.84 2.37
C ASN A 102 -3.60 -8.52 1.85
N ASP A 103 -4.13 -7.37 2.32
CA ASP A 103 -3.59 -6.06 1.94
C ASP A 103 -2.15 -5.87 2.45
N ILE A 104 -1.86 -6.34 3.66
CA ILE A 104 -0.50 -6.31 4.23
C ILE A 104 0.45 -7.20 3.42
N SER A 105 0.02 -8.40 3.04
CA SER A 105 0.81 -9.31 2.20
C SER A 105 1.07 -8.72 0.81
N GLN A 106 0.04 -8.13 0.18
CA GLN A 106 0.19 -7.44 -1.11
C GLN A 106 1.14 -6.25 -1.00
N TRP A 107 1.05 -5.47 0.07
CA TRP A 107 1.95 -4.35 0.32
C TRP A 107 3.40 -4.81 0.47
N GLY A 108 3.65 -5.91 1.20
CA GLY A 108 4.97 -6.53 1.30
C GLY A 108 5.53 -6.95 -0.06
N GLU A 109 4.73 -7.60 -0.91
CA GLU A 109 5.14 -7.99 -2.26
C GLU A 109 5.50 -6.76 -3.12
N ILE A 110 4.67 -5.71 -3.10
CA ILE A 110 4.93 -4.47 -3.85
C ILE A 110 6.23 -3.82 -3.37
N MET A 111 6.43 -3.72 -2.06
CA MET A 111 7.63 -3.12 -1.50
C MET A 111 8.88 -3.97 -1.82
N ALA A 112 8.79 -5.30 -1.78
CA ALA A 112 9.88 -6.19 -2.19
C ALA A 112 10.26 -5.98 -3.67
N ARG A 113 9.27 -5.79 -4.56
CA ARG A 113 9.52 -5.41 -5.95
C ARG A 113 10.22 -4.06 -6.08
N CYS A 114 9.81 -3.05 -5.30
CA CYS A 114 10.47 -1.74 -5.29
C CYS A 114 11.94 -1.86 -4.82
N LEU A 115 12.20 -2.61 -3.75
CA LEU A 115 13.56 -2.83 -3.24
C LEU A 115 14.42 -3.59 -4.26
N SER A 116 13.89 -4.65 -4.89
CA SER A 116 14.60 -5.37 -5.95
C SER A 116 14.85 -4.49 -7.19
N CYS A 117 13.93 -3.58 -7.52
CA CYS A 117 14.12 -2.59 -8.58
C CYS A 117 15.23 -1.58 -8.24
N ALA A 118 15.38 -1.25 -6.96
CA ALA A 118 16.51 -0.51 -6.41
C ALA A 118 17.78 -1.37 -6.21
N THR A 119 17.85 -2.54 -6.86
CA THR A 119 18.97 -3.49 -6.85
C THR A 119 19.25 -4.22 -5.53
N LEU A 120 18.39 -4.08 -4.52
CA LEU A 120 18.54 -4.85 -3.29
C LEU A 120 18.27 -6.34 -3.53
N THR A 121 18.95 -7.16 -2.73
CA THR A 121 18.92 -8.62 -2.74
C THR A 121 18.80 -9.14 -1.31
N PRO A 122 18.58 -10.46 -1.10
CA PRO A 122 18.62 -11.06 0.23
C PRO A 122 19.95 -10.88 0.98
N GLU A 123 21.05 -10.59 0.27
CA GLU A 123 22.37 -10.37 0.89
C GLU A 123 22.50 -8.98 1.52
N ASP A 124 21.56 -8.07 1.22
CA ASP A 124 21.59 -6.71 1.72
C ASP A 124 21.14 -6.59 3.18
N ARG A 125 21.74 -5.61 3.84
CA ARG A 125 21.43 -5.19 5.22
C ARG A 125 20.77 -3.82 5.15
N LEU A 126 19.45 -3.79 5.28
CA LEU A 126 18.63 -2.59 5.12
C LEU A 126 18.34 -1.94 6.48
N GLN A 127 18.84 -0.72 6.67
CA GLN A 127 18.50 0.10 7.83
C GLN A 127 17.28 0.97 7.56
N ILE A 128 16.22 0.74 8.33
CA ILE A 128 14.94 1.44 8.20
C ILE A 128 14.92 2.63 9.16
N MET A 129 14.91 3.83 8.60
CA MET A 129 14.94 5.11 9.30
C MET A 129 13.57 5.79 9.45
N PRO A 130 12.53 5.50 8.66
CA PRO A 130 11.17 5.98 8.94
C PRO A 130 10.61 5.46 10.26
N SER A 131 9.61 6.17 10.80
CA SER A 131 8.94 5.77 12.04
C SER A 131 8.14 4.49 11.87
N PHE A 132 8.22 3.65 12.91
CA PHE A 132 7.30 2.55 13.16
C PHE A 132 6.19 3.08 14.06
N GLY A 133 5.02 3.34 13.47
CA GLY A 133 3.88 3.89 14.19
C GLY A 133 2.67 4.06 13.29
N LEU A 134 1.92 5.14 13.53
CA LEU A 134 0.73 5.46 12.74
C LEU A 134 1.04 5.82 11.29
N PHE A 135 2.25 6.35 11.05
CA PHE A 135 2.80 6.49 9.71
C PHE A 135 3.21 5.13 9.13
N ASN A 136 2.88 4.89 7.87
CA ASN A 136 3.07 3.61 7.21
C ASN A 136 4.51 3.37 6.73
N GLY A 137 5.38 4.38 6.66
CA GLY A 137 6.71 4.28 6.05
C GLY A 137 7.57 3.16 6.64
N GLY A 138 7.76 3.11 7.97
CA GLY A 138 8.63 2.09 8.58
C GLY A 138 8.14 0.66 8.33
N PHE A 139 6.83 0.45 8.43
CA PHE A 139 6.21 -0.85 8.15
C PHE A 139 6.27 -1.24 6.68
N GLY A 140 6.19 -0.29 5.74
CA GLY A 140 6.32 -0.56 4.31
C GLY A 140 7.69 -1.12 3.96
N PHE A 141 8.75 -0.44 4.41
CA PHE A 141 10.11 -0.96 4.24
C PHE A 141 10.30 -2.30 4.94
N HIS A 142 9.75 -2.45 6.15
CA HIS A 142 9.87 -3.69 6.91
C HIS A 142 9.24 -4.88 6.18
N TYR A 143 7.98 -4.77 5.73
CA TYR A 143 7.33 -5.87 5.01
C TYR A 143 7.99 -6.16 3.67
N GLY A 144 8.43 -5.12 2.95
CA GLY A 144 9.17 -5.31 1.70
C GLY A 144 10.49 -6.03 1.90
N ALA A 145 11.27 -5.61 2.89
CA ALA A 145 12.57 -6.17 3.20
C ALA A 145 12.46 -7.61 3.70
N GLU A 146 11.48 -7.89 4.57
CA GLU A 146 11.19 -9.22 5.08
C GLU A 146 10.76 -10.15 3.94
N THR A 147 9.89 -9.67 3.05
CA THR A 147 9.42 -10.42 1.88
C THR A 147 10.54 -10.67 0.86
N LEU A 148 11.46 -9.71 0.69
CA LEU A 148 12.63 -9.86 -0.18
C LEU A 148 13.71 -10.76 0.44
N GLY A 149 13.75 -10.88 1.77
CA GLY A 149 14.73 -11.68 2.51
C GLY A 149 15.98 -10.91 2.95
N CYS A 150 15.94 -9.59 2.99
CA CYS A 150 17.05 -8.78 3.49
C CYS A 150 17.22 -8.92 5.01
N PHE A 151 18.42 -8.66 5.52
CA PHE A 151 18.62 -8.44 6.95
C PHE A 151 18.13 -7.03 7.33
N ILE A 152 17.23 -6.94 8.32
CA ILE A 152 16.56 -5.68 8.66
C ILE A 152 17.19 -5.06 9.92
N VAL A 153 17.58 -3.79 9.84
CA VAL A 153 17.97 -2.96 10.99
C VAL A 153 16.87 -1.92 11.25
N PRO A 154 15.91 -2.19 12.15
CA PRO A 154 14.74 -1.33 12.37
C PRO A 154 15.09 -0.14 13.29
N ALA A 155 15.90 0.79 12.81
CA ALA A 155 16.46 1.88 13.61
C ALA A 155 15.43 2.96 13.99
N GLY A 156 14.43 3.20 13.14
CA GLY A 156 13.49 4.31 13.30
C GLY A 156 14.17 5.69 13.09
N PRO A 157 13.44 6.79 13.33
CA PRO A 157 13.91 8.13 12.98
C PRO A 157 14.83 8.75 14.02
N GLY A 158 15.61 9.75 13.59
CA GLY A 158 16.47 10.54 14.47
C GLY A 158 17.69 9.79 14.97
N ARG A 159 18.25 10.25 16.10
CA ARG A 159 19.47 9.68 16.75
C ARG A 159 20.63 9.52 15.76
N SER A 160 20.97 10.57 15.01
CA SER A 160 21.92 10.51 13.87
C SER A 160 23.26 9.84 14.20
N LEU A 161 23.83 10.09 15.38
CA LEU A 161 25.07 9.41 15.80
C LEU A 161 24.90 7.90 15.97
N MET A 162 23.76 7.44 16.48
CA MET A 162 23.44 6.02 16.53
C MET A 162 23.25 5.45 15.11
N GLN A 163 22.57 6.17 14.21
CA GLN A 163 22.38 5.72 12.83
C GLN A 163 23.72 5.44 12.14
N LEU A 164 24.66 6.38 12.25
CA LEU A 164 26.02 6.23 11.71
C LEU A 164 26.78 5.07 12.36
N LYS A 165 26.64 4.90 13.69
CA LYS A 165 27.24 3.79 14.41
C LYS A 165 26.71 2.44 13.91
N LEU A 166 25.39 2.29 13.75
CA LEU A 166 24.77 1.07 13.23
C LEU A 166 25.19 0.79 11.78
N ILE A 167 25.23 1.82 10.93
CA ILE A 167 25.71 1.68 9.55
C ILE A 167 27.12 1.10 9.52
N LYS A 168 28.03 1.64 10.33
CA LYS A 168 29.41 1.18 10.41
C LYS A 168 29.53 -0.21 11.03
N ASP A 169 28.95 -0.42 12.20
CA ASP A 169 29.17 -1.62 13.02
C ASP A 169 28.47 -2.85 12.44
N LEU A 170 27.33 -2.66 11.77
CA LEU A 170 26.55 -3.74 11.14
C LEU A 170 26.83 -3.88 9.64
N GLY A 171 27.64 -3.00 9.06
CA GLY A 171 27.97 -2.99 7.64
C GLY A 171 26.76 -2.75 6.73
N VAL A 172 25.83 -1.89 7.12
CA VAL A 172 24.59 -1.61 6.35
C VAL A 172 24.91 -1.31 4.88
N THR A 173 24.18 -1.95 3.96
CA THR A 173 24.39 -1.82 2.51
C THR A 173 23.32 -0.95 1.85
N ALA A 174 22.17 -0.76 2.50
CA ALA A 174 21.10 0.11 2.04
C ALA A 174 20.40 0.82 3.20
N ILE A 175 19.86 2.03 2.92
CA ILE A 175 19.02 2.79 3.85
C ILE A 175 17.64 3.02 3.23
N GLY A 176 16.60 2.95 4.05
CA GLY A 176 15.21 3.23 3.69
C GLY A 176 14.56 4.14 4.70
#